data_AF-X1F386-F1
#
_entry.id   AF-X1F386-F1
#
_cell.length_a   1.000
_cell.length_b   1.000
_cell.length_c   1.000
_cell.angle_alpha   90.00
_cell.angle_beta   90.00
_cell.angle_gamma   90.00
#
_symmetry.space_group_name_H-M   'P 1'
#
loop_
_entity.id
_entity.type
_entity.pdbx_description
1 polymer ?
#
loop_
_entity_poly.entity_id
_entity_poly.type
_entity_poly.pdbx_seq_one_letter_code
_entity_poly.pdbx_strand_id
1 'polypeptide(L)'
;MAPLISGGGKTLVATLAAYLVHLTGRKVHIVTVNDYLAKRDAEWMGPVYEALGLTVGAIQAGMDTSGDERKGQYGCDITYGTNNEFGFDYLRDNMKISLEQMVQGQLQYAIIDEVDSILIDEARTPLIISGPAFDDVSRYKTADQVARKLLGLQGGYDRTKKQIDSAQRRIASAQGELAEAKRDKDNERIEKAQKAIEESQANLKRK
;
A
#
# COMPACT_ATOMS: atom_id res chain seq x y z
N MET A 1 19.72 -11.72 21.80
CA MET A 1 18.82 -12.68 22.48
C MET A 1 19.49 -13.11 23.76
N ALA A 2 18.87 -12.86 24.92
CA ALA A 2 19.34 -13.35 26.21
C ALA A 2 18.40 -14.49 26.65
N PRO A 3 18.84 -15.77 26.64
CA PRO A 3 18.00 -16.88 27.05
C PRO A 3 17.91 -16.90 28.58
N LEU A 4 16.86 -16.29 29.12
CA LEU A 4 16.52 -16.34 30.55
C LEU A 4 15.41 -17.38 30.75
N ILE A 5 15.56 -18.21 31.78
CA ILE A 5 14.53 -19.19 32.18
C ILE A 5 13.27 -18.43 32.61
N SER A 6 12.07 -18.95 32.29
CA SER A 6 10.80 -18.38 32.74
C SER A 6 10.79 -18.24 34.27
N GLY A 7 10.48 -17.05 34.78
CA GLY A 7 10.62 -16.70 36.21
C GLY A 7 11.98 -16.12 36.63
N GLY A 8 12.95 -15.97 35.72
CA GLY A 8 14.32 -15.50 36.02
C GLY A 8 14.53 -13.97 36.06
N GLY A 9 13.48 -13.16 36.11
CA GLY A 9 13.61 -11.69 36.22
C GLY A 9 13.80 -10.93 34.90
N LYS A 10 13.33 -11.48 33.78
CA LYS A 10 13.36 -10.82 32.44
C LYS A 10 12.84 -9.38 32.48
N THR A 11 11.72 -9.16 33.16
CA THR A 11 11.09 -7.84 33.31
C THR A 11 12.03 -6.81 33.95
N LEU A 12 12.79 -7.21 34.97
CA LEU A 12 13.75 -6.33 35.64
C LEU A 12 14.97 -6.04 34.76
N VAL A 13 15.48 -7.05 34.04
CA VAL A 13 16.59 -6.89 33.09
C VAL A 13 16.20 -5.95 31.94
N ALA A 14 14.98 -6.11 31.41
CA ALA A 14 14.45 -5.24 30.38
C ALA A 14 14.36 -3.79 30.86
N THR A 15 13.96 -3.57 32.11
CA THR A 15 13.85 -2.23 32.72
C THR A 15 15.20 -1.50 32.76
N LEU A 16 16.25 -2.16 33.23
CA LEU A 16 17.59 -1.57 33.26
C LEU A 16 18.15 -1.30 31.87
N ALA A 17 17.92 -2.21 30.92
CA ALA A 17 18.33 -2.03 29.54
C ALA A 17 17.59 -0.86 28.87
N ALA A 18 16.29 -0.74 29.10
CA ALA A 18 15.46 0.33 28.57
C ALA A 18 15.92 1.70 29.08
N TYR A 19 16.18 1.81 30.39
CA TYR A 19 16.73 3.04 30.98
C TYR A 19 18.08 3.42 30.37
N LEU A 20 19.01 2.47 30.24
CA LEU A 20 20.34 2.76 29.66
C LEU A 20 20.25 3.24 28.20
N VAL A 21 19.36 2.66 27.41
CA VAL A 21 19.11 3.11 26.03
C VAL A 21 18.51 4.51 26.04
N HIS A 22 17.59 4.79 26.96
CA HIS A 22 16.96 6.11 27.06
C HIS A 22 17.96 7.24 27.35
N LEU A 23 19.00 6.98 28.15
CA LEU A 23 20.09 7.94 28.37
C LEU A 23 20.81 8.38 27.09
N THR A 24 20.66 7.66 25.97
CA THR A 24 21.18 8.05 24.66
C THR A 24 20.24 8.97 23.87
N GLY A 25 19.14 9.44 24.46
CA GLY A 25 18.12 10.29 23.83
C GLY A 25 17.13 9.51 22.96
N ARG A 26 17.02 8.19 23.14
CA ARG A 26 16.12 7.33 22.38
C ARG A 26 14.95 6.85 23.23
N LYS A 27 13.76 6.78 22.65
CA LYS A 27 12.59 6.11 23.20
C LYS A 27 12.71 4.60 23.00
N VAL A 28 12.06 3.86 23.89
CA VAL A 28 12.12 2.39 23.90
C VAL A 28 10.73 1.81 23.86
N HIS A 29 10.49 0.91 22.90
CA HIS A 29 9.29 0.10 22.83
C HIS A 29 9.55 -1.26 23.49
N ILE A 30 8.72 -1.65 24.45
CA ILE A 30 8.78 -2.97 25.06
C ILE A 30 7.59 -3.78 24.53
N VAL A 31 7.93 -4.79 23.73
CA VAL A 31 6.96 -5.63 23.01
C VAL A 31 6.75 -6.91 23.79
N THR A 32 5.49 -7.24 24.07
CA THR A 32 5.08 -8.48 24.72
C THR A 32 3.96 -9.16 23.92
N VAL A 33 3.53 -10.34 24.36
CA VAL A 33 2.61 -11.21 23.63
C VAL A 33 1.13 -10.84 23.80
N ASN A 34 0.74 -10.16 24.90
CA ASN A 34 -0.66 -9.78 25.11
C ASN A 34 -0.84 -8.48 25.91
N ASP A 35 -2.01 -7.86 25.71
CA ASP A 35 -2.38 -6.56 26.29
C ASP A 35 -2.38 -6.54 27.82
N TYR A 36 -2.73 -7.66 28.47
CA TYR A 36 -2.71 -7.78 29.92
C TYR A 36 -1.27 -7.69 30.45
N LEU A 37 -0.33 -8.42 29.85
CA LEU A 37 1.08 -8.35 30.21
C LEU A 37 1.66 -6.96 29.97
N ALA A 38 1.30 -6.33 28.84
CA ALA A 38 1.78 -4.99 28.50
C ALA A 38 1.38 -3.98 29.58
N LYS A 39 0.09 -3.97 29.96
CA LYS A 39 -0.42 -3.07 31.01
C LYS A 39 0.16 -3.40 32.37
N ARG A 40 0.15 -4.67 32.76
CA ARG A 40 0.68 -5.13 34.06
C ARG A 40 2.13 -4.73 34.22
N ASP A 41 2.97 -4.96 33.21
CA ASP A 41 4.40 -4.72 33.32
C ASP A 41 4.73 -3.22 33.29
N ALA A 42 3.97 -2.42 32.54
CA ALA A 42 4.05 -0.96 32.60
C ALA A 42 3.68 -0.42 33.99
N GLU A 43 2.58 -0.90 34.59
CA GLU A 43 2.15 -0.51 35.94
C GLU A 43 3.13 -0.99 37.01
N TRP A 44 3.65 -2.22 36.86
CA TRP A 44 4.55 -2.81 37.84
C TRP A 44 5.93 -2.15 37.84
N MET A 45 6.48 -1.83 36.66
CA MET A 45 7.78 -1.15 36.53
C MET A 45 7.67 0.37 36.55
N GLY A 46 6.46 0.93 36.45
CA GLY A 46 6.21 2.38 36.47
C GLY A 46 6.89 3.12 37.61
N PRO A 47 6.75 2.68 38.88
CA PRO A 47 7.44 3.33 40.00
C PRO A 47 8.97 3.37 39.86
N VAL A 48 9.57 2.39 39.19
CA VAL A 48 11.01 2.35 38.94
C VAL A 48 11.41 3.39 37.88
N TYR A 49 10.67 3.45 36.76
CA TYR A 49 10.92 4.45 35.72
C TYR A 49 10.68 5.87 36.23
N GLU A 50 9.59 6.10 36.96
CA GLU A 50 9.24 7.40 37.54
C GLU A 50 10.29 7.87 38.56
N ALA A 51 10.79 6.96 39.42
CA ALA A 51 11.88 7.25 40.34
C ALA A 51 13.18 7.65 39.63
N LEU A 52 13.36 7.21 38.38
CA LEU A 52 14.47 7.56 37.50
C LEU A 52 14.17 8.77 36.60
N GLY A 53 12.99 9.39 36.73
CA GLY A 53 12.56 10.56 35.96
C GLY A 53 12.06 10.27 34.56
N LEU A 54 11.72 9.01 34.25
CA LEU A 54 11.17 8.61 32.95
C LEU A 54 9.65 8.50 33.02
N THR A 55 9.02 8.75 31.88
CA THR A 55 7.59 8.48 31.67
C THR A 55 7.39 7.11 31.04
N VAL A 56 6.35 6.40 31.49
CA VAL A 56 5.96 5.09 30.95
C VAL A 56 4.53 5.14 30.43
N GLY A 57 4.31 4.55 29.26
CA GLY A 57 2.99 4.37 28.66
C GLY A 57 2.74 2.92 28.29
N ALA A 58 1.49 2.57 28.09
CA ALA A 58 1.08 1.26 27.58
C ALA A 58 0.01 1.43 26.51
N ILE A 59 0.20 0.84 25.33
CA ILE A 59 -0.79 0.80 24.27
C ILE A 59 -1.66 -0.46 24.40
N GLN A 60 -2.98 -0.31 24.25
CA GLN A 60 -3.96 -1.39 24.37
C GLN A 60 -4.94 -1.36 23.20
N ALA A 61 -5.43 -2.53 22.77
CA ALA A 61 -6.32 -2.69 21.62
C ALA A 61 -7.63 -1.88 21.72
N GLY A 62 -8.11 -1.62 22.95
CA GLY A 62 -9.34 -0.84 23.20
C GLY A 62 -9.18 0.69 23.14
N MET A 63 -7.96 1.20 22.98
CA MET A 63 -7.69 2.65 22.94
C MET A 63 -8.14 3.27 21.62
N ASP A 64 -8.46 4.56 21.63
CA ASP A 64 -8.72 5.29 20.39
C ASP A 64 -7.43 5.42 19.56
N THR A 65 -7.35 4.61 18.51
CA THR A 65 -6.19 4.48 17.63
C THR A 65 -5.93 5.72 16.74
N SER A 66 -6.90 6.64 16.67
CA SER A 66 -6.78 7.91 15.95
C SER A 66 -6.74 9.13 16.90
N GLY A 67 -6.82 8.90 18.21
CA GLY A 67 -6.97 9.95 19.21
C GLY A 67 -5.67 10.38 19.89
N ASP A 68 -5.77 11.46 20.65
CA ASP A 68 -4.69 12.02 21.46
C ASP A 68 -4.21 11.06 22.55
N GLU A 69 -5.06 10.13 23.01
CA GLU A 69 -4.71 9.12 24.01
C GLU A 69 -3.57 8.22 23.51
N ARG A 70 -3.73 7.62 22.32
CA ARG A 70 -2.71 6.74 21.73
C ARG A 70 -1.41 7.49 21.46
N LYS A 71 -1.52 8.72 20.96
CA LYS A 71 -0.37 9.61 20.74
C LYS A 71 0.35 9.94 22.05
N GLY A 72 -0.39 10.13 23.14
CA GLY A 72 0.16 10.33 24.48
C GLY A 72 1.00 9.15 24.97
N GLN A 73 0.56 7.91 24.71
CA GLN A 73 1.30 6.69 25.09
C GLN A 73 2.64 6.55 24.36
N TYR A 74 2.68 6.86 23.06
CA TYR A 74 3.94 6.98 22.29
C TYR A 74 4.75 8.23 22.65
N GLY A 75 4.10 9.21 23.29
CA GLY A 75 4.71 10.40 23.86
C GLY A 75 5.62 10.11 25.06
N CYS A 76 5.44 8.97 25.72
CA CYS A 76 6.29 8.53 26.82
C CYS A 76 7.72 8.15 26.39
N ASP A 77 8.63 8.06 27.35
CA ASP A 77 10.02 7.64 27.14
C ASP A 77 10.10 6.14 26.87
N ILE A 78 9.30 5.38 27.62
CA ILE A 78 9.12 3.94 27.49
C ILE A 78 7.66 3.64 27.14
N THR A 79 7.43 2.84 26.10
CA THR A 79 6.08 2.44 25.69
C THR A 79 5.98 0.92 25.67
N TYR A 80 5.09 0.35 26.48
CA TYR A 80 4.74 -1.08 26.45
C TYR A 80 3.62 -1.34 25.47
N GLY A 81 3.63 -2.48 24.79
CA GLY A 81 2.57 -2.85 23.88
C GLY A 81 2.74 -4.26 23.32
N THR A 82 1.76 -4.72 22.56
CA THR A 82 1.89 -5.97 21.82
C THR A 82 2.46 -5.74 20.44
N ASN A 83 3.05 -6.78 19.85
CA ASN A 83 3.51 -6.77 18.47
C ASN A 83 2.39 -6.39 17.49
N ASN A 84 1.17 -6.90 17.72
CA ASN A 84 -0.02 -6.56 16.94
C ASN A 84 -0.32 -5.06 17.01
N GLU A 85 -0.35 -4.50 18.21
CA GLU A 85 -0.68 -3.08 18.40
C GLU A 85 0.36 -2.13 17.81
N PHE A 86 1.66 -2.40 18.01
CA PHE A 86 2.73 -1.63 17.38
C PHE A 86 2.69 -1.75 15.85
N GLY A 87 2.47 -2.95 15.33
CA GLY A 87 2.42 -3.20 13.89
C GLY A 87 1.20 -2.56 13.23
N PHE A 88 0.02 -2.66 13.85
CA PHE A 88 -1.19 -2.02 13.33
C PHE A 88 -1.12 -0.49 13.40
N ASP A 89 -0.51 0.10 14.43
CA ASP A 89 -0.28 1.54 14.45
C ASP A 89 0.66 1.99 13.34
N TYR A 90 1.73 1.24 13.08
CA TYR A 90 2.62 1.51 11.96
C TYR A 90 1.85 1.51 10.63
N LEU A 91 1.04 0.47 10.39
CA LEU A 91 0.23 0.36 9.19
C LEU A 91 -0.82 1.48 9.09
N ARG A 92 -1.50 1.81 10.20
CA ARG A 92 -2.47 2.92 10.27
C ARG A 92 -1.82 4.27 9.99
N ASP A 93 -0.66 4.54 10.57
CA ASP A 93 0.07 5.80 10.37
C ASP A 93 0.48 6.00 8.90
N ASN A 94 0.84 4.92 8.20
CA ASN A 94 1.15 4.97 6.77
C ASN A 94 -0.08 5.10 5.85
N MET A 95 -1.30 5.08 6.40
CA MET A 95 -2.54 5.35 5.66
C MET A 95 -3.14 6.73 5.97
N LYS A 96 -2.58 7.48 6.93
CA LYS A 96 -3.06 8.81 7.31
C LYS A 96 -2.69 9.86 6.26
N ILE A 97 -3.55 10.87 6.12
CA ILE A 97 -3.40 11.90 5.09
C ILE A 97 -2.43 13.01 5.55
N SER A 98 -2.28 13.22 6.86
CA SER A 98 -1.42 14.25 7.41
C SER A 98 -0.53 13.74 8.55
N LEU A 99 0.65 14.37 8.72
CA LEU A 99 1.64 13.98 9.72
C LEU A 99 1.14 14.23 11.15
N GLU A 100 0.31 15.25 11.35
CA GLU A 100 -0.22 15.62 12.66
C GLU A 100 -1.10 14.51 13.25
N GLN A 101 -1.72 13.69 12.38
CA GLN A 101 -2.56 12.56 12.76
C GLN A 101 -1.74 11.33 13.17
N MET A 102 -0.44 11.26 12.83
CA MET A 102 0.40 10.11 13.18
C MET A 102 0.57 9.99 14.71
N VAL A 103 0.59 8.75 15.20
CA VAL A 103 0.67 8.45 16.63
C VAL A 103 2.02 7.87 17.05
N GLN A 104 2.64 7.02 16.23
CA GLN A 104 3.78 6.18 16.63
C GLN A 104 5.11 6.94 16.67
N GLY A 105 5.28 7.96 15.83
CA GLY A 105 6.54 8.71 15.75
C GLY A 105 7.71 7.87 15.20
N GLN A 106 8.92 8.14 15.68
CA GLN A 106 10.14 7.49 15.19
C GLN A 106 10.40 6.14 15.87
N LEU A 107 10.67 5.09 15.08
CA LEU A 107 11.04 3.77 15.58
C LEU A 107 12.53 3.71 15.96
N GLN A 108 12.86 3.91 17.24
CA GLN A 108 14.25 4.09 17.69
C GLN A 108 14.89 2.84 18.32
N TYR A 109 14.17 2.14 19.19
CA TYR A 109 14.65 0.90 19.83
C TYR A 109 13.49 0.05 20.33
N ALA A 110 13.61 -1.28 20.22
CA ALA A 110 12.61 -2.21 20.72
C ALA A 110 13.26 -3.36 21.51
N ILE A 111 12.67 -3.69 22.66
CA ILE A 111 12.96 -4.90 23.44
C ILE A 111 11.77 -5.83 23.26
N ILE A 112 12.03 -7.04 22.77
CA ILE A 112 10.98 -8.02 22.50
C ILE A 112 11.07 -9.11 23.57
N ASP A 113 10.06 -9.18 24.43
CA ASP A 113 9.86 -10.30 25.33
C ASP A 113 9.26 -11.49 24.55
N GLU A 114 9.57 -12.71 24.97
CA GLU A 114 9.15 -13.94 24.28
C GLU A 114 9.43 -13.89 22.76
N VAL A 115 10.67 -13.54 22.42
CA VAL A 115 11.12 -13.30 21.03
C VAL A 115 10.86 -14.48 20.10
N ASP A 116 10.89 -15.70 20.61
CA ASP A 116 10.56 -16.92 19.87
C ASP A 116 9.07 -16.94 19.50
N SER A 117 8.17 -16.70 20.44
CA SER A 117 6.74 -16.61 20.15
C SER A 117 6.42 -15.50 19.15
N ILE A 118 7.02 -14.31 19.30
CA ILE A 118 6.71 -13.16 18.46
C ILE A 118 7.36 -13.24 17.07
N LEU A 119 8.68 -13.45 17.00
CA LEU A 119 9.41 -13.38 15.72
C LEU A 119 9.44 -14.69 14.94
N ILE A 120 9.04 -15.82 15.56
CA ILE A 120 8.99 -17.12 14.88
C ILE A 120 7.53 -17.56 14.70
N ASP A 121 6.77 -17.69 15.79
CA ASP A 121 5.45 -18.30 15.71
C ASP A 121 4.40 -17.37 15.12
N GLU A 122 4.32 -16.13 15.61
CA GLU A 122 3.33 -15.14 15.16
C GLU A 122 3.70 -14.54 13.79
N ALA A 123 4.99 -14.39 13.50
CA ALA A 123 5.48 -13.86 12.22
C ALA A 123 5.09 -14.72 10.99
N ARG A 124 4.51 -15.91 11.18
CA ARG A 124 4.00 -16.77 10.09
C ARG A 124 2.79 -16.17 9.38
N THR A 125 2.01 -15.32 10.05
CA THR A 125 0.84 -14.68 9.47
C THR A 125 1.09 -13.17 9.37
N PRO A 126 0.98 -12.56 8.18
CA PRO A 126 1.21 -11.13 8.03
C PRO A 126 0.11 -10.31 8.74
N LEU A 127 0.49 -9.14 9.27
CA LEU A 127 -0.46 -8.15 9.78
C LEU A 127 -1.17 -7.46 8.62
N ILE A 128 -2.50 -7.54 8.59
CA ILE A 128 -3.34 -7.00 7.53
C ILE A 128 -4.44 -6.14 8.15
N ILE A 129 -4.53 -4.87 7.73
CA ILE A 129 -5.70 -4.04 8.01
C ILE A 129 -6.74 -4.31 6.93
N SER A 130 -7.91 -4.77 7.34
CA SER A 130 -9.07 -4.88 6.46
C SER A 130 -10.16 -3.91 6.94
N GLY A 131 -10.94 -3.41 5.98
CA GLY A 131 -12.08 -2.54 6.23
C GLY A 131 -13.26 -2.98 5.38
N PRO A 132 -14.50 -2.63 5.78
CA PRO A 132 -15.65 -2.84 4.91
C PRO A 132 -15.44 -2.08 3.60
N ALA A 133 -15.84 -2.68 2.49
CA ALA A 133 -15.90 -1.96 1.23
C ALA A 133 -16.98 -0.88 1.34
N PHE A 134 -16.56 0.38 1.55
CA PHE A 134 -17.45 1.56 1.53
C PHE A 134 -17.87 1.92 0.09
N ASP A 135 -18.15 0.91 -0.73
CA ASP A 135 -18.66 1.13 -2.07
C ASP A 135 -20.18 1.18 -2.03
N ASP A 136 -20.71 2.35 -2.37
CA ASP A 136 -22.10 2.45 -2.78
C ASP A 136 -22.26 1.68 -4.10
N VAL A 137 -22.88 0.50 -4.01
CA VAL A 137 -23.16 -0.39 -5.16
C VAL A 137 -23.89 0.35 -6.28
N SER A 138 -24.63 1.43 -5.97
CA SER A 138 -25.30 2.27 -6.96
C SER A 138 -24.33 2.96 -7.93
N ARG A 139 -23.10 3.26 -7.48
CA ARG A 139 -22.06 3.91 -8.30
C ARG A 139 -21.70 3.08 -9.52
N TYR A 140 -21.67 1.74 -9.40
CA TYR A 140 -21.42 0.85 -10.53
C TYR A 140 -22.52 0.97 -11.59
N LYS A 141 -23.79 1.05 -11.17
CA LYS A 141 -24.92 1.22 -12.10
C LYS A 141 -24.88 2.58 -12.80
N THR A 142 -24.60 3.65 -12.05
CA THR A 142 -24.49 4.99 -12.64
C THR A 142 -23.31 5.08 -13.60
N ALA A 143 -22.15 4.49 -13.25
CA ALA A 143 -20.98 4.43 -14.13
C ALA A 143 -21.27 3.66 -15.43
N ASP A 144 -21.95 2.50 -15.36
CA ASP A 144 -22.36 1.74 -16.55
C ASP A 144 -23.32 2.54 -17.45
N GLN A 145 -24.29 3.24 -16.87
CA GLN A 145 -25.20 4.09 -17.64
C GLN A 145 -24.47 5.23 -18.37
N VAL A 146 -23.55 5.90 -17.67
CA VAL A 146 -22.72 6.96 -18.27
C VAL A 146 -21.83 6.38 -19.38
N ALA A 147 -21.18 5.26 -19.13
CA ALA A 147 -20.32 4.58 -20.11
C ALA A 147 -21.11 4.20 -21.38
N ARG A 148 -22.31 3.62 -21.24
CA ARG A 148 -23.18 3.29 -22.37
C ARG A 148 -23.58 4.51 -23.19
N LYS A 149 -23.90 5.62 -22.52
CA LYS A 149 -24.26 6.87 -23.19
C LYS A 149 -23.07 7.43 -23.98
N LEU A 150 -21.87 7.41 -23.40
CA LEU A 150 -20.65 7.83 -24.07
C LEU A 150 -20.33 6.96 -25.29
N LEU A 151 -20.44 5.62 -25.16
CA LEU A 151 -20.26 4.69 -26.29
C LEU A 151 -21.28 4.93 -27.39
N GLY A 152 -22.54 5.21 -27.03
CA GLY A 152 -23.59 5.57 -27.99
C GLY A 152 -23.23 6.83 -28.79
N LEU A 153 -22.74 7.87 -28.12
CA LEU A 153 -22.29 9.11 -28.76
C LEU A 153 -21.02 8.91 -29.62
N GLN A 154 -20.09 8.06 -29.19
CA GLN A 154 -18.85 7.77 -29.92
C GLN A 154 -19.04 6.82 -31.11
N GLY A 155 -20.15 6.08 -31.20
CA GLY A 155 -20.37 5.07 -32.24
C GLY A 155 -20.33 5.60 -33.69
N GLY A 156 -20.58 6.89 -33.91
CA GLY A 156 -20.37 7.54 -35.21
C GLY A 156 -18.88 7.72 -35.51
N TYR A 157 -18.15 8.33 -34.58
CA TYR A 157 -16.71 8.53 -34.66
C TYR A 157 -15.95 7.21 -34.81
N ASP A 158 -16.29 6.18 -34.02
CA ASP A 158 -15.63 4.88 -34.05
C ASP A 158 -15.83 4.15 -35.39
N ARG A 159 -17.01 4.28 -36.01
CA ARG A 159 -17.26 3.71 -37.34
C ARG A 159 -16.42 4.40 -38.40
N THR A 160 -16.39 5.73 -38.39
CA THR A 160 -15.60 6.51 -39.34
C THR A 160 -14.11 6.22 -39.15
N LYS A 161 -13.63 6.18 -37.90
CA LYS A 161 -12.24 5.84 -37.57
C LYS A 161 -11.86 4.44 -38.05
N LYS A 162 -12.68 3.41 -37.77
CA LYS A 162 -12.43 2.05 -38.30
C LYS A 162 -12.36 2.00 -39.83
N GLN A 163 -13.22 2.77 -40.51
CA GLN A 163 -13.20 2.85 -41.97
C GLN A 163 -11.92 3.51 -42.48
N ILE A 164 -11.49 4.62 -41.86
CA ILE A 164 -10.22 5.30 -42.15
C ILE A 164 -9.05 4.33 -41.93
N ASP A 165 -8.98 3.67 -40.78
CA ASP A 165 -7.91 2.73 -40.43
C ASP A 165 -7.85 1.53 -41.41
N SER A 166 -9.01 1.07 -41.90
CA SER A 166 -9.07 -0.01 -42.89
C SER A 166 -8.60 0.44 -44.28
N ALA A 167 -8.95 1.65 -44.69
CA ALA A 167 -8.54 2.23 -45.97
C ALA A 167 -7.04 2.53 -45.97
N GLN A 168 -6.50 3.08 -44.87
CA GLN A 168 -5.06 3.29 -44.69
C GLN A 168 -4.27 1.98 -44.77
N ARG A 169 -4.75 0.90 -44.12
CA ARG A 169 -4.13 -0.43 -44.22
C ARG A 169 -4.11 -0.97 -45.65
N ARG A 170 -5.19 -0.80 -46.42
CA ARG A 170 -5.24 -1.21 -47.83
C ARG A 170 -4.26 -0.43 -48.70
N ILE A 171 -4.15 0.88 -48.48
CA ILE A 171 -3.17 1.72 -49.19
C ILE A 171 -1.74 1.25 -48.88
N ALA A 172 -1.42 1.00 -47.61
CA ALA A 172 -0.09 0.52 -47.22
C ALA A 172 0.26 -0.84 -47.86
N SER A 173 -0.70 -1.78 -47.90
CA SER A 173 -0.51 -3.09 -48.56
C SER A 173 -0.28 -2.93 -50.07
N ALA A 174 -1.13 -2.16 -50.75
CA ALA A 174 -1.04 -1.94 -52.19
C ALA A 174 0.23 -1.15 -52.58
N GLN A 175 0.73 -0.26 -51.71
CA GLN A 175 2.03 0.40 -51.88
C GLN A 175 3.20 -0.59 -51.79
N GLY A 176 3.12 -1.56 -50.88
CA GLY A 176 4.09 -2.66 -50.80
C GLY A 176 4.10 -3.51 -52.07
N GLU A 177 2.91 -3.94 -52.54
CA GLU A 177 2.75 -4.71 -53.78
C GLU A 177 3.22 -3.93 -55.02
N LEU A 178 2.96 -2.63 -55.07
CA LEU A 178 3.44 -1.75 -56.15
C LEU A 178 4.97 -1.70 -56.19
N ALA A 179 5.62 -1.61 -55.02
CA ALA A 179 7.07 -1.57 -54.93
C ALA A 179 7.72 -2.89 -55.39
N GLU A 180 7.08 -4.02 -55.09
CA GLU A 180 7.50 -5.35 -55.52
C GLU A 180 7.28 -5.55 -57.03
N ALA A 181 6.08 -5.25 -57.55
CA ALA A 181 5.77 -5.39 -58.98
C ALA A 181 6.66 -4.51 -59.88
N LYS A 182 7.07 -3.32 -59.39
CA LYS A 182 8.05 -2.47 -60.09
C LYS A 182 9.45 -3.08 -60.16
N ARG A 183 9.86 -3.89 -59.18
CA ARG A 183 11.14 -4.63 -59.23
C ARG A 183 11.07 -5.76 -60.25
N ASP A 184 9.93 -6.44 -60.32
CA ASP A 184 9.70 -7.57 -61.20
C ASP A 184 9.39 -7.17 -62.66
N LYS A 185 9.21 -5.87 -62.95
CA LYS A 185 8.80 -5.31 -64.25
C LYS A 185 7.47 -5.89 -64.78
N ASP A 186 6.59 -6.29 -63.88
CA ASP A 186 5.26 -6.81 -64.20
C ASP A 186 4.27 -5.65 -64.35
N ASN A 187 4.06 -5.20 -65.60
CA ASN A 187 3.20 -4.06 -65.91
C ASN A 187 1.74 -4.28 -65.49
N GLU A 188 1.25 -5.52 -65.53
CA GLU A 188 -0.15 -5.84 -65.18
C GLU A 188 -0.37 -5.74 -63.67
N ARG A 189 0.60 -6.22 -62.86
CA ARG A 189 0.57 -6.06 -61.40
C ARG A 189 0.75 -4.61 -60.95
N ILE A 190 1.57 -3.82 -61.67
CA ILE A 190 1.76 -2.39 -61.39
C ILE A 190 0.45 -1.61 -61.58
N GLU A 191 -0.23 -1.81 -62.71
CA GLU A 191 -1.48 -1.12 -63.04
C GLU A 191 -2.58 -1.47 -62.02
N LYS A 192 -2.66 -2.75 -61.63
CA LYS A 192 -3.61 -3.23 -60.62
C LYS A 192 -3.36 -2.63 -59.23
N ALA A 193 -2.10 -2.55 -58.80
CA ALA A 193 -1.74 -1.97 -57.50
C ALA A 193 -1.95 -0.44 -57.47
N GLN A 194 -1.67 0.28 -58.58
CA GLN A 194 -1.96 1.72 -58.70
C GLN A 194 -3.46 2.00 -58.62
N LYS A 195 -4.27 1.24 -59.35
CA LYS A 195 -5.73 1.38 -59.33
C LYS A 195 -6.31 1.13 -57.93
N ALA A 196 -5.80 0.13 -57.20
CA ALA A 196 -6.21 -0.17 -55.83
C ALA A 196 -5.88 0.96 -54.83
N ILE A 197 -4.75 1.65 -55.03
CA ILE A 197 -4.36 2.83 -54.23
C ILE A 197 -5.28 4.01 -54.52
N GLU A 198 -5.54 4.32 -55.80
CA GLU A 198 -6.41 5.44 -56.19
C GLU A 198 -7.85 5.26 -55.70
N GLU A 199 -8.41 4.06 -55.85
CA GLU A 199 -9.76 3.73 -55.35
C GLU A 199 -9.85 3.87 -53.82
N SER A 200 -8.81 3.46 -53.09
CA SER A 200 -8.77 3.56 -51.63
C SER A 200 -8.58 5.01 -51.14
N GLN A 201 -7.79 5.82 -51.86
CA GLN A 201 -7.60 7.25 -51.57
C GLN A 201 -8.85 8.10 -51.89
N ALA A 202 -9.55 7.78 -52.99
CA ALA A 202 -10.80 8.44 -53.34
C ALA A 202 -11.91 8.18 -52.31
N ASN A 203 -11.97 6.95 -51.77
CA ASN A 203 -12.88 6.59 -50.68
C ASN A 203 -12.57 7.30 -49.36
N LEU A 204 -11.30 7.63 -49.10
CA LEU A 204 -10.85 8.42 -47.95
C LEU A 204 -11.23 9.90 -48.06
N LYS A 205 -11.17 10.50 -49.26
CA LYS A 205 -11.54 11.91 -49.48
C LYS A 205 -13.04 12.18 -49.43
N ARG A 206 -13.89 11.15 -49.52
CA ARG A 206 -15.35 11.25 -49.49
C ARG A 206 -15.96 11.16 -48.09
N LYS A 207 -15.17 10.92 -47.05
CA LYS A 207 -15.61 10.69 -45.66
C LYS A 207 -14.99 11.70 -44.72
#